data_AF-A0A9X7P776-F1
#
_entry.id   AF-A0A9X7P776-F1
#
_cell.length_a   1.000
_cell.length_b   1.000
_cell.length_c   1.000
_cell.angle_alpha   90.00
_cell.angle_beta   90.00
_cell.angle_gamma   90.00
#
_symmetry.space_group_name_H-M   'P 1'
#
loop_
_entity.id
_entity.type
_entity.pdbx_description
1 polymer ?
#
loop_
_entity_poly.entity_id
_entity_poly.type
_entity_poly.pdbx_seq_one_letter_code
_entity_poly.pdbx_strand_id
1 'polypeptide(L)'
;MVIPIPYNLKVRDEVKIYQKLIRQSDITVHIAPFALQAAAIFSILSRLKESKKQGMDLLKKMKLYDGEDVEGFKQKDVLELMNEVEGEGMSGVDPRYVINRISSALITADTRCINALDILRALKDGLDQHPSITKEEKERLINFIALARQEYDEYAKKEVQRAFVYSYEESARALFNNYLDNVEAFVNKTKVRDPITDEELDPDEKLMRSIEEQIGVTENAKKAFREEILIRLSSYARKGKTFDYNSHERLREAIEKKLFADMKDIIKITTSTRTPDPEQLKRINAVIDRLISQHGYCPVCANELLKYTGSLLNR
;
A
#
# COMPACT_ATOMS: atom_id res chain seq x y z
N MET A 1 7.95 11.01 43.93
CA MET A 1 7.12 11.83 43.03
C MET A 1 7.19 11.20 41.65
N VAL A 2 6.09 10.64 41.15
CA VAL A 2 6.04 10.13 39.77
C VAL A 2 5.77 11.34 38.88
N ILE A 3 6.71 11.70 38.01
CA ILE A 3 6.52 12.78 37.04
C ILE A 3 5.77 12.16 35.86
N PRO A 4 4.54 12.62 35.54
CA PRO A 4 3.79 12.10 34.42
C PRO A 4 4.44 12.61 33.12
N ILE A 5 4.77 11.68 32.21
CA ILE A 5 5.40 11.96 30.93
C ILE A 5 4.40 11.61 29.83
N PRO A 6 4.15 12.50 28.85
CA PRO A 6 3.26 12.18 27.75
C PRO A 6 3.81 11.03 26.92
N TYR A 7 2.90 10.18 26.42
CA TYR A 7 3.24 9.16 25.45
C TYR A 7 3.71 9.78 24.14
N ASN A 8 4.47 8.99 23.40
CA ASN A 8 4.84 9.30 22.03
C ASN A 8 3.60 9.45 21.13
N LEU A 9 3.65 10.44 20.22
CA LEU A 9 2.58 10.80 19.29
C LEU A 9 2.93 10.54 17.82
N LYS A 10 4.09 9.91 17.55
CA LYS A 10 4.58 9.63 16.19
C LYS A 10 4.58 8.13 15.91
N VAL A 11 3.91 7.70 14.85
CA VAL A 11 3.80 6.28 14.48
C VAL A 11 5.18 5.67 14.27
N ARG A 12 6.08 6.35 13.56
CA ARG A 12 7.43 5.84 13.30
C ARG A 12 8.26 5.59 14.56
N ASP A 13 8.09 6.42 15.58
CA ASP A 13 8.84 6.29 16.84
C ASP A 13 8.19 5.24 17.75
N GLU A 14 6.87 5.07 17.66
CA GLU A 14 6.15 4.00 18.36
C GLU A 14 6.56 2.61 17.86
N VAL A 15 6.74 2.46 16.54
CA VAL A 15 7.28 1.21 15.96
C VAL A 15 8.65 0.88 16.55
N LYS A 16 9.54 1.87 16.73
CA LYS A 16 10.86 1.65 17.36
C LYS A 16 10.72 1.22 18.82
N ILE A 17 9.75 1.78 19.55
CA ILE A 17 9.45 1.37 20.93
C ILE A 17 9.02 -0.11 20.94
N TYR A 18 8.12 -0.52 20.07
CA TYR A 18 7.69 -1.93 19.99
C TYR A 18 8.86 -2.85 19.62
N GLN A 19 9.66 -2.49 18.61
CA GLN A 19 10.85 -3.25 18.24
C GLN A 19 11.81 -3.42 19.41
N LYS A 20 12.03 -2.36 20.20
CA LYS A 20 12.86 -2.44 21.42
C LYS A 20 12.26 -3.39 22.45
N LEU A 21 10.97 -3.28 22.74
CA LEU A 21 10.32 -4.12 23.75
C LEU A 21 10.27 -5.60 23.32
N ILE A 22 10.01 -5.87 22.04
CA ILE A 22 10.02 -7.23 21.47
C ILE A 22 11.42 -7.85 21.56
N ARG A 23 12.48 -7.07 21.29
CA ARG A 23 13.87 -7.55 21.46
C ARG A 23 14.23 -7.85 22.92
N GLN A 24 13.53 -7.23 23.87
CA GLN A 24 13.73 -7.46 25.30
C GLN A 24 12.88 -8.61 25.84
N SER A 25 11.90 -9.09 25.07
CA SER A 25 11.10 -10.27 25.37
C SER A 25 11.66 -11.50 24.66
N ASP A 26 11.38 -12.70 25.18
CA ASP A 26 11.77 -13.98 24.57
C ASP A 26 10.92 -14.36 23.35
N ILE A 27 10.53 -13.38 22.52
CA ILE A 27 9.69 -13.58 21.34
C ILE A 27 10.58 -13.88 20.13
N THR A 28 10.58 -15.13 19.68
CA THR A 28 11.34 -15.59 18.50
C THR A 28 10.42 -15.91 17.32
N VAL A 29 9.57 -14.96 16.94
CA VAL A 29 8.63 -15.12 15.82
C VAL A 29 8.86 -14.07 14.75
N HIS A 30 8.54 -14.44 13.51
CA HIS A 30 8.59 -13.51 12.39
C HIS A 30 7.43 -12.52 12.49
N ILE A 31 7.74 -11.22 12.57
CA ILE A 31 6.74 -10.17 12.55
C ILE A 31 6.69 -9.62 11.13
N ALA A 32 5.53 -9.76 10.49
CA ALA A 32 5.37 -9.29 9.12
C ALA A 32 5.61 -7.77 9.02
N PRO A 33 6.17 -7.29 7.90
CA PRO A 33 6.24 -5.87 7.61
C PRO A 33 4.89 -5.16 7.82
N PHE A 34 4.94 -3.91 8.26
CA PHE A 34 3.79 -3.08 8.65
C PHE A 34 2.91 -3.60 9.80
N ALA A 35 3.15 -4.80 10.35
CA ALA A 35 2.35 -5.33 11.46
C ALA A 35 2.44 -4.46 12.72
N LEU A 36 3.66 -4.07 13.11
CA LEU A 36 3.87 -3.14 14.22
C LEU A 36 3.37 -1.73 13.90
N GLN A 37 3.39 -1.34 12.62
CA GLN A 37 2.91 -0.04 12.19
C GLN A 37 1.39 0.06 12.33
N ALA A 38 0.64 -0.99 12.00
CA ALA A 38 -0.81 -1.04 12.25
C ALA A 38 -1.13 -0.92 13.75
N ALA A 39 -0.39 -1.62 14.61
CA ALA A 39 -0.53 -1.49 16.07
C ALA A 39 -0.17 -0.08 16.57
N ALA A 40 0.85 0.54 15.97
CA ALA A 40 1.29 1.88 16.32
C ALA A 40 0.25 2.93 15.94
N ILE A 41 -0.35 2.83 14.74
CA ILE A 41 -1.44 3.70 14.30
C ILE A 41 -2.60 3.66 15.30
N PHE A 42 -3.05 2.47 15.69
CA PHE A 42 -4.07 2.30 16.73
C PHE A 42 -3.69 3.03 18.03
N SER A 43 -2.46 2.83 18.51
CA SER A 43 -2.02 3.42 19.77
C SER A 43 -1.92 4.94 19.70
N ILE A 44 -1.39 5.49 18.61
CA ILE A 44 -1.32 6.94 18.42
C ILE A 44 -2.71 7.55 18.33
N LEU A 45 -3.63 6.96 17.56
CA LEU A 45 -5.01 7.44 17.48
C LEU A 45 -5.71 7.47 18.85
N SER A 46 -5.42 6.50 19.72
CA SER A 46 -5.97 6.49 21.09
C SER A 46 -5.44 7.60 22.02
N ARG A 47 -4.30 8.20 21.66
CA ARG A 47 -3.56 9.22 22.45
C ARG A 47 -3.79 10.65 21.96
N LEU A 48 -4.18 10.79 20.70
CA LEU A 48 -4.50 12.08 20.10
C LEU A 48 -5.88 12.57 20.56
N LYS A 49 -6.02 13.90 20.65
CA LYS A 49 -7.32 14.54 20.83
C LYS A 49 -7.73 15.25 19.54
N GLU A 50 -9.04 15.36 19.36
CA GLU A 50 -9.64 16.05 18.21
C GLU A 50 -9.20 17.52 18.16
N SER A 51 -8.96 18.01 16.94
CA SER A 51 -8.69 19.43 16.70
C SER A 51 -9.99 20.14 16.34
N LYS A 52 -10.09 21.42 16.71
CA LYS A 52 -11.17 22.33 16.30
C LYS A 52 -10.94 22.89 14.89
N LYS A 53 -9.76 22.68 14.29
CA LYS A 53 -9.47 23.14 12.94
C LYS A 53 -10.32 22.39 11.91
N GLN A 54 -10.99 23.15 11.04
CA GLN A 54 -11.81 22.60 9.98
C GLN A 54 -10.96 21.73 9.04
N GLY A 55 -11.42 20.51 8.76
CA GLY A 55 -10.76 19.58 7.85
C GLY A 55 -9.58 18.80 8.45
N MET A 56 -9.30 18.95 9.76
CA MET A 56 -8.27 18.21 10.51
C MET A 56 -8.91 17.07 11.32
N ASP A 57 -8.98 15.89 10.72
CA ASP A 57 -9.35 14.66 11.45
C ASP A 57 -8.14 14.03 12.16
N LEU A 58 -8.38 13.02 13.00
CA LEU A 58 -7.33 12.35 13.78
C LEU A 58 -6.28 11.65 12.89
N LEU A 59 -6.66 11.12 11.73
CA LEU A 59 -5.73 10.44 10.81
C LEU A 59 -4.78 11.45 10.17
N LYS A 60 -5.32 12.59 9.70
CA LYS A 60 -4.54 13.71 9.18
C LYS A 60 -3.62 14.28 10.24
N LYS A 61 -4.11 14.45 11.47
CA LYS A 61 -3.30 14.94 12.60
C LYS A 61 -2.16 13.97 12.90
N MET A 62 -2.44 12.66 12.95
CA MET A 62 -1.43 11.62 13.13
C MET A 62 -0.36 11.64 12.04
N LYS A 63 -0.75 11.68 10.77
CA LYS A 63 0.16 11.74 9.61
C LYS A 63 1.03 12.99 9.64
N LEU A 64 0.42 14.15 9.93
CA LEU A 64 1.14 15.42 10.03
C LEU A 64 2.17 15.40 11.16
N TYR A 65 1.81 14.87 12.34
CA TYR A 65 2.73 14.69 13.47
C TYR A 65 3.85 13.71 13.15
N ASP A 66 3.53 12.65 12.40
CA ASP A 66 4.51 11.73 11.85
C ASP A 66 5.20 12.28 10.59
N GLY A 67 5.17 13.60 10.35
CA GLY A 67 5.97 14.30 9.36
C GLY A 67 5.59 14.02 7.90
N GLU A 68 4.44 13.42 7.65
CA GLU A 68 3.92 13.19 6.31
C GLU A 68 3.28 14.45 5.74
N ASP A 69 3.22 14.53 4.41
CA ASP A 69 2.48 15.58 3.71
C ASP A 69 0.97 15.32 3.80
N VAL A 70 0.23 16.33 4.26
CA VAL A 70 -1.22 16.24 4.45
C VAL A 70 -1.88 17.38 3.68
N GLU A 71 -2.85 17.05 2.82
CA GLU A 71 -3.56 18.03 2.02
C GLU A 71 -4.21 19.11 2.89
N GLY A 72 -3.96 20.38 2.53
CA GLY A 72 -4.48 21.54 3.24
C GLY A 72 -3.66 21.98 4.45
N PHE A 73 -2.61 21.25 4.85
CA PHE A 73 -1.79 21.54 6.02
C PHE A 73 -0.30 21.48 5.72
N LYS A 74 0.50 22.22 6.48
CA LYS A 74 1.96 22.27 6.37
C LYS A 74 2.61 21.82 7.66
N GLN A 75 3.85 21.34 7.57
CA GLN A 75 4.63 20.94 8.74
C GLN A 75 4.80 22.04 9.81
N LYS A 76 4.77 23.32 9.39
CA LYS A 76 4.79 24.46 10.33
C LYS A 76 3.54 24.55 11.21
N ASP A 77 2.43 23.94 10.80
CA ASP A 77 1.14 24.01 11.52
C ASP A 77 1.12 23.04 12.73
N VAL A 78 2.10 22.13 12.83
CA VAL A 78 2.22 21.14 13.92
C VAL A 78 2.34 21.83 15.28
N LEU A 79 3.15 22.88 15.40
CA LEU A 79 3.35 23.61 16.66
C LEU A 79 2.05 24.23 17.16
N GLU A 80 1.23 24.75 16.24
CA GLU A 80 -0.07 25.33 16.59
C GLU A 80 -1.04 24.25 17.08
N LEU A 81 -1.10 23.10 16.38
CA LEU A 81 -1.94 21.96 16.77
C LEU A 81 -1.55 21.36 18.12
N MET A 82 -0.24 21.31 18.43
CA MET A 82 0.25 20.83 19.73
C MET A 82 -0.12 21.79 20.86
N ASN A 83 -0.07 23.10 20.61
CA ASN A 83 -0.45 24.12 21.60
C ASN A 83 -1.97 24.27 21.77
N GLU A 84 -2.76 23.78 20.80
CA GLU A 84 -4.22 23.83 20.85
C GLU A 84 -4.81 22.99 21.99
N VAL A 85 -4.17 21.86 22.31
CA VAL A 85 -4.71 20.82 23.17
C VAL A 85 -3.81 20.59 24.37
N GLU A 86 -4.31 20.91 25.57
CA GLU A 86 -3.62 20.55 26.81
C GLU A 86 -3.66 19.04 27.08
N GLY A 87 -2.54 18.49 27.54
CA GLY A 87 -2.44 17.10 27.98
C GLY A 87 -2.68 16.06 26.87
N GLU A 88 -2.33 16.38 25.63
CA GLU A 88 -2.29 15.40 24.54
C GLU A 88 -1.18 14.37 24.79
N GLY A 89 -1.46 13.09 24.53
CA GLY A 89 -0.55 11.98 24.88
C GLY A 89 -0.50 11.62 26.36
N MET A 90 -1.20 12.31 27.26
CA MET A 90 -1.24 11.97 28.69
C MET A 90 -2.18 10.79 29.01
N SER A 91 -3.00 10.38 28.05
CA SER A 91 -3.92 9.25 28.13
C SER A 91 -3.90 8.45 26.82
N GLY A 92 -4.57 7.30 26.81
CA GLY A 92 -4.60 6.38 25.68
C GLY A 92 -3.86 5.08 25.99
N VAL A 93 -3.67 4.27 24.95
CA VAL A 93 -3.10 2.93 25.07
C VAL A 93 -1.61 2.99 25.37
N ASP A 94 -1.19 2.36 26.46
CA ASP A 94 0.21 2.20 26.86
C ASP A 94 0.95 1.19 25.93
N PRO A 95 2.22 1.44 25.57
CA PRO A 95 2.99 0.51 24.76
C PRO A 95 3.05 -0.93 25.31
N ARG A 96 3.08 -1.13 26.63
CA ARG A 96 3.15 -2.49 27.21
C ARG A 96 1.84 -3.24 27.04
N TYR A 97 0.70 -2.56 27.04
CA TYR A 97 -0.57 -3.19 26.69
C TYR A 97 -0.47 -3.85 25.32
N VAL A 98 0.02 -3.13 24.31
CA VAL A 98 0.19 -3.65 22.94
C VAL A 98 1.11 -4.86 22.92
N ILE A 99 2.28 -4.79 23.57
CA ILE A 99 3.22 -5.91 23.63
C ILE A 99 2.64 -7.12 24.35
N ASN A 100 1.88 -6.92 25.43
CA ASN A 100 1.21 -8.01 26.14
C ASN A 100 0.16 -8.70 25.25
N ARG A 101 -0.57 -7.94 24.43
CA ARG A 101 -1.53 -8.49 23.48
C ARG A 101 -0.85 -9.26 22.34
N ILE A 102 0.25 -8.72 21.80
CA ILE A 102 1.09 -9.43 20.81
C ILE A 102 1.61 -10.74 21.41
N SER A 103 2.16 -10.69 22.63
CA SER A 103 2.67 -11.88 23.33
C SER A 103 1.58 -12.93 23.54
N SER A 104 0.37 -12.50 23.92
CA SER A 104 -0.77 -13.41 24.13
C SER A 104 -1.19 -14.11 22.82
N ALA A 105 -1.24 -13.38 21.71
CA ALA A 105 -1.56 -13.95 20.40
C ALA A 105 -0.55 -15.03 19.97
N LEU A 106 0.73 -14.81 20.28
CA LEU A 106 1.80 -15.76 19.97
C LEU A 106 1.77 -17.02 20.82
N ILE A 107 1.24 -16.95 22.05
CA ILE A 107 1.08 -18.14 22.91
C ILE A 107 -0.09 -18.99 22.41
N THR A 108 -1.16 -18.34 21.94
CA THR A 108 -2.37 -19.04 21.47
C THR A 108 -2.23 -19.63 20.07
N ALA A 109 -1.30 -19.12 19.28
CA ALA A 109 -1.06 -19.55 17.91
C ALA A 109 0.19 -20.43 17.88
N ASP A 110 0.08 -21.67 17.40
CA ASP A 110 1.24 -22.53 17.08
C ASP A 110 1.97 -22.01 15.81
N THR A 111 2.10 -20.68 15.69
CA THR A 111 2.54 -19.99 14.48
C THR A 111 3.91 -19.38 14.68
N ARG A 112 4.77 -19.59 13.68
CA ARG A 112 6.14 -19.03 13.64
C ARG A 112 6.17 -17.57 13.18
N CYS A 113 5.01 -16.99 12.91
CA CYS A 113 4.86 -15.64 12.40
C CYS A 113 3.56 -14.98 12.86
N ILE A 114 3.53 -13.65 12.81
CA ILE A 114 2.36 -12.83 13.11
C ILE A 114 2.25 -11.68 12.11
N ASN A 115 1.05 -11.45 11.59
CA ASN A 115 0.76 -10.36 10.65
C ASN A 115 -0.02 -9.21 11.32
N ALA A 116 -0.26 -8.12 10.59
CA ALA A 116 -0.99 -6.95 11.11
C ALA A 116 -2.42 -7.29 11.59
N LEU A 117 -3.12 -8.16 10.87
CA LEU A 117 -4.50 -8.53 11.18
C LEU A 117 -4.58 -9.35 12.47
N ASP A 118 -3.60 -10.21 12.71
CA ASP A 118 -3.51 -10.98 13.95
C ASP A 118 -3.26 -10.06 15.15
N ILE A 119 -2.38 -9.06 14.99
CA ILE A 119 -2.14 -8.05 16.03
C ILE A 119 -3.40 -7.23 16.30
N LEU A 120 -4.07 -6.73 15.27
CA LEU A 120 -5.30 -5.95 15.42
C LEU A 120 -6.43 -6.77 16.06
N ARG A 121 -6.52 -8.08 15.73
CA ARG A 121 -7.47 -9.01 16.38
C ARG A 121 -7.13 -9.18 17.85
N ALA A 122 -5.86 -9.44 18.18
CA ALA A 122 -5.39 -9.59 19.56
C ALA A 122 -5.61 -8.34 20.41
N LEU A 123 -5.44 -7.16 19.81
CA LEU A 123 -5.74 -5.88 20.45
C LEU A 123 -7.23 -5.76 20.76
N LYS A 124 -8.09 -6.10 19.80
CA LYS A 124 -9.55 -6.07 19.96
C LYS A 124 -10.02 -7.03 21.05
N ASP A 125 -9.61 -8.29 21.00
CA ASP A 125 -9.97 -9.33 21.97
C ASP A 125 -9.48 -8.97 23.37
N GLY A 126 -8.35 -8.25 23.45
CA GLY A 126 -7.80 -7.68 24.66
C GLY A 126 -8.69 -6.65 25.36
N LEU A 127 -9.44 -5.85 24.58
CA LEU A 127 -10.32 -4.82 25.14
C LEU A 127 -11.52 -5.44 25.85
N ASP A 128 -11.95 -6.64 25.44
CA ASP A 128 -13.03 -7.38 26.12
C ASP A 128 -12.64 -7.84 27.53
N GLN A 129 -11.34 -8.03 27.76
CA GLN A 129 -10.80 -8.59 29.00
C GLN A 129 -10.34 -7.51 29.99
N HIS A 130 -10.34 -6.22 29.60
CA HIS A 130 -9.76 -5.16 30.40
C HIS A 130 -10.78 -4.59 31.41
N PRO A 131 -10.63 -4.79 32.74
CA PRO A 131 -11.67 -4.47 33.71
C PRO A 131 -11.97 -2.97 33.85
N SER A 132 -11.00 -2.11 33.52
CA SER A 132 -11.07 -0.65 33.72
C SER A 132 -11.55 0.13 32.50
N ILE A 133 -11.90 -0.52 31.38
CA ILE A 133 -12.35 0.15 30.16
C ILE A 133 -13.88 0.27 30.19
N THR A 134 -14.40 1.51 30.10
CA THR A 134 -15.86 1.73 30.01
C THR A 134 -16.37 1.28 28.65
N LYS A 135 -17.69 1.08 28.53
CA LYS A 135 -18.30 0.67 27.26
C LYS A 135 -18.04 1.71 26.16
N GLU A 136 -18.12 2.99 26.50
CA GLU A 136 -17.89 4.10 25.58
C GLU A 136 -16.44 4.15 25.09
N GLU A 137 -15.48 3.97 26.01
CA GLU A 137 -14.06 3.94 25.66
C GLU A 137 -13.73 2.71 24.81
N LYS A 138 -14.35 1.57 25.08
CA LYS A 138 -14.20 0.37 24.26
C LYS A 138 -14.69 0.58 22.83
N GLU A 139 -15.88 1.17 22.65
CA GLU A 139 -16.41 1.49 21.33
C GLU A 139 -15.48 2.46 20.58
N ARG A 140 -14.95 3.48 21.27
CA ARG A 140 -13.96 4.41 20.72
C ARG A 140 -12.69 3.69 20.25
N LEU A 141 -12.12 2.81 21.07
CA LEU A 141 -10.92 2.05 20.73
C LEU A 141 -11.16 1.06 19.58
N ILE A 142 -12.33 0.43 19.51
CA ILE A 142 -12.71 -0.44 18.38
C ILE A 142 -12.76 0.35 17.08
N ASN A 143 -13.27 1.58 17.09
CA ASN A 143 -13.26 2.45 15.92
C ASN A 143 -11.82 2.78 15.48
N PHE A 144 -10.90 3.02 16.43
CA PHE A 144 -9.49 3.23 16.09
C PHE A 144 -8.80 1.98 15.54
N ILE A 145 -9.17 0.78 15.99
CA ILE A 145 -8.71 -0.47 15.36
C ILE A 145 -9.20 -0.55 13.91
N ALA A 146 -10.43 -0.13 13.64
CA ALA A 146 -10.96 -0.10 12.28
C ALA A 146 -10.22 0.91 11.39
N LEU A 147 -9.91 2.11 11.89
CA LEU A 147 -9.09 3.09 11.16
C LEU A 147 -7.66 2.57 10.92
N ALA A 148 -7.03 1.95 11.92
CA ALA A 148 -5.71 1.35 11.77
C ALA A 148 -5.69 0.23 10.72
N ARG A 149 -6.77 -0.56 10.65
CA ARG A 149 -6.95 -1.56 9.60
C ARG A 149 -7.07 -0.92 8.22
N GLN A 150 -7.86 0.15 8.07
CA GLN A 150 -7.99 0.87 6.79
C GLN A 150 -6.65 1.41 6.31
N GLU A 151 -5.83 1.97 7.19
CA GLU A 151 -4.47 2.41 6.84
C GLU A 151 -3.58 1.22 6.43
N TYR A 152 -3.68 0.08 7.14
CA TYR A 152 -3.00 -1.15 6.76
C TYR A 152 -3.44 -1.68 5.39
N ASP A 153 -4.73 -1.59 5.05
CA ASP A 153 -5.25 -2.00 3.74
C ASP A 153 -4.55 -1.23 2.60
N GLU A 154 -4.29 0.06 2.78
CA GLU A 154 -3.56 0.87 1.81
C GLU A 154 -2.07 0.51 1.73
N TYR A 155 -1.41 0.23 2.86
CA TYR A 155 -0.03 -0.27 2.85
C TYR A 155 0.07 -1.63 2.15
N ALA A 156 -0.84 -2.56 2.46
CA ALA A 156 -0.88 -3.90 1.87
C ALA A 156 -1.07 -3.86 0.35
N LYS A 157 -1.97 -3.00 -0.16
CA LYS A 157 -2.16 -2.78 -1.60
C LYS A 157 -0.89 -2.26 -2.27
N LYS A 158 -0.29 -1.20 -1.72
CA LYS A 158 0.93 -0.58 -2.26
C LYS A 158 2.11 -1.55 -2.27
N GLU A 159 2.24 -2.36 -1.23
CA GLU A 159 3.34 -3.32 -1.10
C GLU A 159 3.23 -4.45 -2.14
N VAL A 160 2.04 -5.03 -2.31
CA VAL A 160 1.78 -6.04 -3.34
C VAL A 160 1.97 -5.44 -4.74
N GLN A 161 1.49 -4.22 -4.97
CA GLN A 161 1.68 -3.51 -6.23
C GLN A 161 3.16 -3.32 -6.56
N ARG A 162 3.98 -2.92 -5.57
CA ARG A 162 5.44 -2.76 -5.76
C ARG A 162 6.10 -4.09 -6.07
N ALA A 163 5.87 -5.12 -5.25
CA ALA A 163 6.44 -6.45 -5.46
C ALA A 163 6.09 -7.00 -6.86
N PHE A 164 4.88 -6.69 -7.33
CA PHE A 164 4.45 -7.00 -8.68
C PHE A 164 5.24 -6.22 -9.75
N VAL A 165 5.25 -4.88 -9.73
CA VAL A 165 5.93 -4.08 -10.78
C VAL A 165 7.37 -4.55 -10.99
N TYR A 166 8.11 -4.84 -9.92
CA TYR A 166 9.47 -5.37 -10.01
C TYR A 166 9.55 -6.78 -10.62
N SER A 167 8.57 -7.64 -10.33
CA SER A 167 8.54 -9.00 -10.88
C SER A 167 8.18 -9.03 -12.37
N TYR A 168 7.58 -7.95 -12.89
CA TYR A 168 7.07 -7.85 -14.27
C TYR A 168 7.61 -6.66 -15.03
N GLU A 169 8.81 -6.18 -14.69
CA GLU A 169 9.43 -5.05 -15.39
C GLU A 169 9.57 -5.33 -16.90
N GLU A 170 9.89 -6.57 -17.27
CA GLU A 170 9.93 -6.99 -18.68
C GLU A 170 8.56 -6.90 -19.36
N SER A 171 7.50 -7.33 -18.68
CA SER A 171 6.12 -7.19 -19.19
C SER A 171 5.70 -5.73 -19.28
N ALA A 172 6.15 -4.87 -18.35
CA ALA A 172 5.91 -3.43 -18.40
C ALA A 172 6.60 -2.79 -19.61
N ARG A 173 7.85 -3.16 -19.88
CA ARG A 173 8.59 -2.73 -21.07
C ARG A 173 7.92 -3.22 -22.36
N ALA A 174 7.46 -4.47 -22.39
CA ALA A 174 6.75 -5.02 -23.54
C ALA A 174 5.43 -4.27 -23.80
N LEU A 175 4.62 -4.03 -22.76
CA LEU A 175 3.37 -3.28 -22.86
C LEU A 175 3.61 -1.82 -23.27
N PHE A 176 4.67 -1.20 -22.75
CA PHE A 176 5.08 0.15 -23.10
C PHE A 176 5.49 0.26 -24.57
N ASN A 177 6.33 -0.65 -25.07
CA ASN A 177 6.75 -0.65 -26.48
C ASN A 177 5.55 -0.90 -27.40
N ASN A 178 4.71 -1.88 -27.08
CA ASN A 178 3.49 -2.16 -27.84
C ASN A 178 2.56 -0.93 -27.88
N TYR A 179 2.43 -0.19 -26.77
CA TYR A 179 1.69 1.06 -26.77
C TYR A 179 2.29 2.10 -27.73
N LEU A 180 3.61 2.27 -27.74
CA LEU A 180 4.28 3.23 -28.64
C LEU A 180 4.08 2.88 -30.11
N ASP A 181 4.21 1.60 -30.47
CA ASP A 181 4.02 1.13 -31.85
C ASP A 181 2.59 1.43 -32.34
N ASN A 182 1.60 1.18 -31.49
CA ASN A 182 0.19 1.50 -31.79
C ASN A 182 -0.08 3.01 -31.86
N VAL A 183 0.57 3.81 -31.01
CA VAL A 183 0.45 5.28 -31.04
C VAL A 183 1.05 5.85 -32.33
N GLU A 184 2.23 5.39 -32.71
CA GLU A 184 2.89 5.80 -33.95
C GLU A 184 2.01 5.45 -35.17
N ALA A 185 1.52 4.21 -35.22
CA ALA A 185 0.62 3.76 -36.27
C ALA A 185 -0.67 4.59 -36.34
N PHE A 186 -1.30 4.86 -35.19
CA PHE A 186 -2.53 5.65 -35.10
C PHE A 186 -2.36 7.09 -35.58
N VAL A 187 -1.31 7.77 -35.15
CA VAL A 187 -1.08 9.18 -35.51
C VAL A 187 -0.63 9.32 -36.95
N ASN A 188 0.25 8.42 -37.44
CA ASN A 188 0.74 8.42 -38.81
C ASN A 188 -0.25 7.81 -39.82
N LYS A 189 -1.38 7.24 -39.35
CA LYS A 189 -2.34 6.48 -40.16
C LYS A 189 -1.67 5.34 -40.93
N THR A 190 -0.76 4.65 -40.26
CA THR A 190 -0.07 3.46 -40.77
C THR A 190 -0.55 2.24 -40.01
N LYS A 191 -0.17 1.05 -40.49
CA LYS A 191 -0.51 -0.21 -39.85
C LYS A 191 0.62 -0.66 -38.92
N VAL A 192 0.27 -1.41 -37.89
CA VAL A 192 1.21 -2.09 -37.01
C VAL A 192 1.50 -3.46 -37.61
N ARG A 193 2.77 -3.86 -37.66
CA ARG A 193 3.16 -5.19 -38.14
C ARG A 193 3.25 -6.15 -36.96
N ASP A 194 2.52 -7.26 -37.03
CA ASP A 194 2.61 -8.30 -36.01
C ASP A 194 3.96 -9.04 -36.13
N PRO A 195 4.76 -9.13 -35.05
CA PRO A 195 6.09 -9.74 -35.09
C PRO A 195 6.08 -11.27 -35.26
N ILE A 196 4.94 -11.93 -35.08
CA ILE A 196 4.76 -13.38 -35.18
C ILE A 196 4.16 -13.76 -36.53
N THR A 197 3.08 -13.08 -36.95
CA THR A 197 2.35 -13.45 -38.18
C THR A 197 2.80 -12.68 -39.41
N ASP A 198 3.58 -11.61 -39.25
CA ASP A 198 3.99 -10.69 -40.29
C ASP A 198 2.84 -9.90 -40.94
N GLU A 199 1.63 -9.98 -40.37
CA GLU A 199 0.44 -9.32 -40.89
C GLU A 199 0.41 -7.83 -40.51
N GLU A 200 -0.11 -7.01 -41.42
CA GLU A 200 -0.35 -5.59 -41.16
C GLU A 200 -1.74 -5.38 -40.57
N LEU A 201 -1.79 -5.02 -39.30
CA LEU A 201 -3.01 -4.79 -38.52
C LEU A 201 -3.26 -3.29 -38.32
N ASP A 202 -4.53 -2.93 -38.20
CA ASP A 202 -4.90 -1.59 -37.74
C ASP A 202 -4.45 -1.38 -36.29
N PRO A 203 -4.08 -0.15 -35.89
CA PRO A 203 -3.66 0.14 -34.53
C PRO A 203 -4.75 -0.22 -33.51
N ASP A 204 -4.36 -0.93 -32.46
CA ASP A 204 -5.26 -1.38 -31.40
C ASP A 204 -5.65 -0.22 -30.49
N GLU A 205 -6.71 0.48 -30.88
CA GLU A 205 -7.29 1.54 -30.07
C GLU A 205 -7.81 1.03 -28.72
N LYS A 206 -8.26 -0.22 -28.62
CA LYS A 206 -8.76 -0.75 -27.33
C LYS A 206 -7.61 -0.89 -26.34
N LEU A 207 -6.47 -1.42 -26.78
CA LEU A 207 -5.26 -1.48 -25.97
C LEU A 207 -4.83 -0.09 -25.51
N MET A 208 -4.66 0.86 -26.44
CA MET A 208 -4.24 2.22 -26.11
C MET A 208 -5.19 2.89 -25.10
N ARG A 209 -6.50 2.77 -25.31
CA ARG A 209 -7.51 3.32 -24.39
C ARG A 209 -7.44 2.68 -23.00
N SER A 210 -7.26 1.36 -22.93
CA SER A 210 -7.17 0.65 -21.65
C SER A 210 -6.01 1.11 -20.76
N ILE A 211 -4.94 1.64 -21.37
CA ILE A 211 -3.79 2.24 -20.68
C ILE A 211 -4.07 3.72 -20.36
N GLU A 212 -4.48 4.51 -21.34
CA GLU A 212 -4.76 5.95 -21.24
C GLU A 212 -5.79 6.27 -20.14
N GLU A 213 -6.82 5.45 -19.99
CA GLU A 213 -7.87 5.63 -18.99
C GLU A 213 -7.37 5.46 -17.55
N GLN A 214 -6.27 4.72 -17.33
CA GLN A 214 -5.69 4.53 -15.98
C GLN A 214 -5.15 5.83 -15.37
N ILE A 215 -4.88 6.83 -16.21
CA ILE A 215 -4.42 8.17 -15.82
C ILE A 215 -5.45 9.25 -16.18
N GLY A 216 -6.71 8.85 -16.41
CA GLY A 216 -7.83 9.77 -16.62
C GLY A 216 -7.80 10.50 -17.97
N VAL A 217 -7.12 9.96 -18.99
CA VAL A 217 -7.19 10.54 -20.34
C VAL A 217 -8.57 10.22 -20.93
N THR A 218 -9.39 11.26 -21.10
CA THR A 218 -10.74 11.15 -21.65
C THR A 218 -10.73 10.85 -23.15
N GLU A 219 -11.87 10.39 -23.68
CA GLU A 219 -12.03 10.10 -25.11
C GLU A 219 -11.69 11.30 -25.99
N ASN A 220 -12.09 12.51 -25.57
CA ASN A 220 -11.81 13.75 -26.28
C ASN A 220 -10.33 14.14 -26.24
N ALA A 221 -9.61 13.73 -25.19
CA ALA A 221 -8.19 14.04 -24.99
C ALA A 221 -7.25 12.97 -25.61
N LYS A 222 -7.76 11.81 -26.04
CA LYS A 222 -6.95 10.69 -26.51
C LYS A 222 -5.99 11.08 -27.64
N LYS A 223 -6.48 11.82 -28.64
CA LYS A 223 -5.69 12.20 -29.82
C LYS A 223 -4.56 13.15 -29.43
N ALA A 224 -4.86 14.17 -28.64
CA ALA A 224 -3.86 15.12 -28.16
C ALA A 224 -2.78 14.44 -27.31
N PHE A 225 -3.17 13.49 -26.44
CA PHE A 225 -2.23 12.73 -25.64
C PHE A 225 -1.29 11.86 -26.51
N ARG A 226 -1.84 11.13 -27.49
CA ARG A 226 -1.06 10.31 -28.44
C ARG A 226 -0.08 11.14 -29.26
N GLU A 227 -0.52 12.31 -29.74
CA GLU A 227 0.34 13.26 -30.45
C GLU A 227 1.48 13.78 -29.56
N GLU A 228 1.21 14.10 -28.28
CA GLU A 228 2.25 14.49 -27.32
C GLU A 228 3.32 13.40 -27.16
N ILE A 229 2.90 12.14 -27.01
CA ILE A 229 3.81 11.00 -26.89
C ILE A 229 4.67 10.85 -28.16
N LEU A 230 4.07 10.93 -29.35
CA LEU A 230 4.81 10.83 -30.62
C LEU A 230 5.83 11.96 -30.78
N ILE A 231 5.49 13.19 -30.40
CA ILE A 231 6.40 14.33 -30.45
C ILE A 231 7.61 14.10 -29.54
N ARG A 232 7.39 13.58 -28.32
CA ARG A 232 8.47 13.25 -27.38
C ARG A 232 9.34 12.11 -27.92
N LEU A 233 8.73 11.04 -28.43
CA LEU A 233 9.44 9.92 -29.08
C LEU A 233 10.34 10.42 -30.21
N SER A 234 9.80 11.24 -31.11
CA SER A 234 10.54 11.85 -32.24
C SER A 234 11.66 12.80 -31.79
N SER A 235 11.49 13.48 -30.67
CA SER A 235 12.53 14.34 -30.07
C SER A 235 13.71 13.52 -29.52
N TYR A 236 13.43 12.36 -28.92
CA TYR A 236 14.45 11.44 -28.44
C TYR A 236 15.21 10.79 -29.61
N ALA A 237 14.50 10.30 -30.62
CA ALA A 237 15.09 9.69 -31.82
C ALA A 237 16.04 10.66 -32.54
N ARG A 238 15.64 11.93 -32.73
CA ARG A 238 16.51 12.97 -33.33
C ARG A 238 17.78 13.27 -32.54
N LYS A 239 17.79 13.01 -31.23
CA LYS A 239 18.96 13.16 -30.35
C LYS A 239 19.79 11.87 -30.23
N GLY A 240 19.45 10.82 -30.99
CA GLY A 240 20.08 9.51 -30.89
C GLY A 240 19.86 8.83 -29.54
N LYS A 241 18.78 9.19 -28.81
CA LYS A 241 18.43 8.59 -27.51
C LYS A 241 17.25 7.65 -27.68
N THR A 242 17.26 6.55 -26.93
CA THR A 242 16.13 5.63 -26.83
C THR A 242 15.06 6.21 -25.89
N PHE A 243 13.81 6.18 -26.31
CA PHE A 243 12.67 6.52 -25.46
C PHE A 243 12.26 5.26 -24.70
N ASP A 244 12.78 5.11 -23.48
CA ASP A 244 12.58 3.93 -22.65
C ASP A 244 11.36 4.07 -21.71
N TYR A 245 11.04 2.97 -21.01
CA TYR A 245 9.98 2.90 -20.02
C TYR A 245 10.06 3.99 -18.93
N ASN A 246 11.27 4.50 -18.63
CA ASN A 246 11.49 5.55 -17.64
C ASN A 246 11.49 6.97 -18.24
N SER A 247 11.39 7.11 -19.55
CA SER A 247 11.47 8.39 -20.26
C SER A 247 10.22 9.25 -20.11
N HIS A 248 9.11 8.69 -19.64
CA HIS A 248 7.86 9.41 -19.46
C HIS A 248 7.09 8.96 -18.21
N GLU A 249 7.20 9.73 -17.13
CA GLU A 249 6.59 9.43 -15.83
C GLU A 249 5.08 9.13 -15.92
N ARG A 250 4.32 9.99 -16.62
CA ARG A 250 2.86 9.82 -16.75
C ARG A 250 2.45 8.55 -17.50
N LEU A 251 3.21 8.14 -18.52
CA LEU A 251 2.94 6.92 -19.29
C LEU A 251 3.40 5.69 -18.50
N ARG A 252 4.53 5.79 -17.81
CA ARG A 252 5.00 4.77 -16.87
C ARG A 252 3.92 4.46 -15.83
N GLU A 253 3.36 5.49 -15.21
CA GLU A 253 2.26 5.33 -14.24
C GLU A 253 1.03 4.64 -14.86
N ALA A 254 0.67 5.00 -16.10
CA ALA A 254 -0.45 4.37 -16.81
C ALA A 254 -0.21 2.87 -17.05
N ILE A 255 1.00 2.50 -17.47
CA ILE A 255 1.42 1.11 -17.70
C ILE A 255 1.42 0.32 -16.38
N GLU A 256 1.97 0.86 -15.29
CA GLU A 256 1.98 0.21 -13.98
C GLU A 256 0.56 -0.04 -13.46
N LYS A 257 -0.32 0.96 -13.59
CA LYS A 257 -1.73 0.83 -13.20
C LYS A 257 -2.45 -0.20 -14.08
N LYS A 258 -2.20 -0.22 -15.39
CA LYS A 258 -2.81 -1.19 -16.31
C LYS A 258 -2.38 -2.62 -15.97
N LEU A 259 -1.08 -2.87 -15.83
CA LEU A 259 -0.57 -4.18 -15.45
C LEU A 259 -1.11 -4.64 -14.10
N PHE A 260 -1.20 -3.73 -13.12
CA PHE A 260 -1.78 -4.05 -11.84
C PHE A 260 -3.28 -4.37 -11.94
N ALA A 261 -4.04 -3.62 -12.75
CA ALA A 261 -5.45 -3.88 -13.03
C ALA A 261 -5.65 -5.26 -13.65
N ASP A 262 -4.86 -5.63 -14.66
CA ASP A 262 -4.91 -6.95 -15.30
C ASP A 262 -4.54 -8.08 -14.33
N MET A 263 -3.65 -7.81 -13.38
CA MET A 263 -3.35 -8.76 -12.31
C MET A 263 -4.47 -8.89 -11.28
N LYS A 264 -5.30 -7.85 -11.03
CA LYS A 264 -6.44 -8.01 -10.10
C LYS A 264 -7.29 -9.22 -10.47
N ASP A 265 -7.48 -9.43 -11.77
CA ASP A 265 -8.20 -10.59 -12.30
C ASP A 265 -7.43 -11.91 -12.04
N ILE A 266 -6.10 -11.92 -12.18
CA ILE A 266 -5.27 -13.10 -11.87
C ILE A 266 -5.28 -13.45 -10.38
N ILE A 267 -5.09 -12.46 -9.50
CA ILE A 267 -5.15 -12.66 -8.04
C ILE A 267 -6.55 -13.16 -7.67
N LYS A 268 -7.60 -12.56 -8.21
CA LYS A 268 -8.98 -13.00 -8.00
C LYS A 268 -9.19 -14.45 -8.40
N ILE A 269 -8.73 -14.85 -9.59
CA ILE A 269 -8.86 -16.22 -10.09
C ILE A 269 -8.15 -17.18 -9.14
N THR A 270 -6.89 -16.91 -8.81
CA THR A 270 -6.06 -17.83 -8.01
C THR A 270 -6.42 -17.91 -6.54
N THR A 271 -7.04 -16.88 -5.96
CA THR A 271 -7.60 -16.95 -4.60
C THR A 271 -8.98 -17.64 -4.55
N SER A 272 -9.65 -17.81 -5.70
CA SER A 272 -11.04 -18.32 -5.79
C SER A 272 -11.15 -19.69 -6.47
N THR A 273 -10.23 -20.06 -7.36
CA THR A 273 -10.23 -21.35 -8.06
C THR A 273 -9.50 -22.41 -7.25
N ARG A 274 -10.09 -23.61 -7.18
CA ARG A 274 -9.51 -24.77 -6.47
C ARG A 274 -8.23 -25.31 -7.14
N THR A 275 -7.93 -24.87 -8.37
CA THR A 275 -6.74 -25.22 -9.15
C THR A 275 -6.39 -24.07 -10.11
N PRO A 276 -5.43 -23.20 -9.76
CA PRO A 276 -4.87 -22.21 -10.69
C PRO A 276 -4.04 -22.87 -11.80
N ASP A 277 -4.01 -22.23 -12.97
CA ASP A 277 -3.20 -22.67 -14.12
C ASP A 277 -1.69 -22.58 -13.82
N PRO A 278 -0.82 -23.44 -14.40
CA PRO A 278 0.62 -23.40 -14.13
C PRO A 278 1.29 -22.05 -14.41
N GLU A 279 0.82 -21.30 -15.40
CA GLU A 279 1.37 -19.97 -15.70
C GLU A 279 0.99 -18.97 -14.61
N GLN A 280 -0.25 -19.02 -14.13
CA GLN A 280 -0.73 -18.17 -13.05
C GLN A 280 -0.01 -18.47 -11.72
N LEU A 281 0.24 -19.75 -11.43
CA LEU A 281 1.03 -20.17 -10.27
C LEU A 281 2.46 -19.64 -10.32
N LYS A 282 3.11 -19.76 -11.49
CA LYS A 282 4.46 -19.22 -11.69
C LYS A 282 4.49 -17.72 -11.43
N ARG A 283 3.48 -17.01 -11.90
CA ARG A 283 3.32 -15.57 -11.71
C ARG A 283 3.18 -15.18 -10.23
N ILE A 284 2.37 -15.90 -9.48
CA ILE A 284 2.16 -15.64 -8.05
C ILE A 284 3.41 -15.96 -7.23
N ASN A 285 4.05 -17.09 -7.54
CA ASN A 285 5.27 -17.48 -6.85
C ASN A 285 6.38 -16.43 -7.04
N ALA A 286 6.51 -15.83 -8.23
CA ALA A 286 7.45 -14.74 -8.44
C ALA A 286 7.20 -13.53 -7.52
N VAL A 287 5.93 -13.17 -7.30
CA VAL A 287 5.56 -12.08 -6.37
C VAL A 287 5.84 -12.48 -4.92
N ILE A 288 5.53 -13.72 -4.52
CA ILE A 288 5.84 -14.26 -3.19
C ILE A 288 7.35 -14.21 -2.93
N ASP A 289 8.15 -14.73 -3.86
CA ASP A 289 9.60 -14.76 -3.77
C ASP A 289 10.17 -13.34 -3.63
N ARG A 290 9.56 -12.36 -4.29
CA ARG A 290 9.93 -10.95 -4.15
C ARG A 290 9.59 -10.37 -2.78
N LEU A 291 8.37 -10.64 -2.29
CA LEU A 291 7.95 -10.23 -0.94
C LEU A 291 8.88 -10.81 0.13
N ILE A 292 9.33 -12.05 -0.04
CA ILE A 292 10.27 -12.70 0.88
C ILE A 292 11.66 -12.06 0.77
N SER A 293 12.22 -12.02 -0.42
CA SER A 293 13.63 -11.62 -0.63
C SER A 293 13.91 -10.14 -0.40
N GLN A 294 12.94 -9.26 -0.66
CA GLN A 294 13.18 -7.80 -0.62
C GLN A 294 12.34 -7.03 0.38
N HIS A 295 11.15 -7.54 0.71
CA HIS A 295 10.25 -6.85 1.63
C HIS A 295 10.29 -7.46 3.03
N GLY A 296 11.00 -8.58 3.23
CA GLY A 296 11.23 -9.16 4.54
C GLY A 296 10.01 -9.90 5.08
N TYR A 297 9.19 -10.49 4.23
CA TYR A 297 8.12 -11.42 4.63
C TYR A 297 8.66 -12.85 4.77
N CYS A 298 8.03 -13.67 5.60
CA CYS A 298 8.18 -15.13 5.53
C CYS A 298 7.19 -15.73 4.52
N PRO A 299 7.35 -17.01 4.11
CA PRO A 299 6.45 -17.65 3.14
C PRO A 299 4.97 -17.61 3.53
N VAL A 300 4.67 -17.76 4.82
CA VAL A 300 3.29 -17.73 5.33
C VAL A 300 2.71 -16.33 5.20
N CYS A 301 3.40 -15.31 5.74
CA CYS A 301 2.93 -13.93 5.70
C CYS A 301 2.80 -13.38 4.26
N ALA A 302 3.70 -13.75 3.35
CA ALA A 302 3.61 -13.34 1.94
C ALA A 302 2.36 -13.91 1.26
N ASN A 303 2.05 -15.19 1.50
CA ASN A 303 0.84 -15.82 0.99
C ASN A 303 -0.43 -15.20 1.57
N GLU A 304 -0.44 -14.95 2.87
CA GLU A 304 -1.58 -14.30 3.55
C GLU A 304 -1.79 -12.88 3.05
N LEU A 305 -0.72 -12.11 2.86
CA LEU A 305 -0.79 -10.76 2.30
C LEU A 305 -1.42 -10.76 0.91
N LEU A 306 -0.99 -11.66 0.02
CA LEU A 306 -1.56 -11.76 -1.32
C LEU A 306 -3.04 -12.14 -1.30
N LYS A 307 -3.42 -13.13 -0.48
CA LYS A 307 -4.83 -13.52 -0.30
C LYS A 307 -5.66 -12.36 0.25
N TYR A 308 -5.13 -11.64 1.24
CA TYR A 308 -5.80 -10.52 1.87
C TYR A 308 -6.01 -9.37 0.88
N THR A 309 -4.95 -8.95 0.19
CA THR A 309 -5.03 -7.91 -0.85
C THR A 309 -5.96 -8.33 -1.98
N GLY A 310 -5.95 -9.59 -2.40
CA GLY A 310 -6.94 -10.13 -3.34
C GLY A 310 -8.39 -9.91 -2.89
N SER A 311 -8.67 -10.18 -1.60
CA SER A 311 -10.00 -9.93 -1.03
C SER A 311 -10.38 -8.44 -0.95
N LEU A 312 -9.41 -7.55 -0.73
CA LEU A 312 -9.63 -6.10 -0.69
C LEU A 312 -9.96 -5.53 -2.06
N LEU A 313 -9.39 -6.11 -3.12
CA LEU A 313 -9.62 -5.69 -4.50
C LEU A 313 -10.98 -6.18 -5.05
N ASN A 314 -11.62 -7.11 -4.36
CA ASN A 314 -12.94 -7.66 -4.71
C ASN A 314 -14.11 -6.91 -4.06
N ARG A 315 -13.84 -5.92 -3.20
CA ARG A 315 -14.84 -5.08 -2.53
C ARG A 315 -14.98 -3.75 -3.24
#